data_AF-A0A9E4SFM8-F1
#
_entry.id   AF-A0A9E4SFM8-F1
#
_cell.length_a   1.000
_cell.length_b   1.000
_cell.length_c   1.000
_cell.angle_alpha   90.00
_cell.angle_beta   90.00
_cell.angle_gamma   90.00
#
_symmetry.space_group_name_H-M   'P 1'
#
loop_
_entity.id
_entity.type
_entity.pdbx_description
1 polymer ?
#
loop_
_entity_poly.entity_id
_entity_poly.type
_entity_poly.pdbx_seq_one_letter_code
_entity_poly.pdbx_strand_id
1 'polypeptide(L)'
;MRKNRLLIGIGLLIGVLAMTAVACGDDDDDDGDDNGGGDAPTLTATLAEADGSGVTGSATLTEAADGATQVVVDMAGLSGAHANHLHHGSCDAQGEVHVTLELLDGTDGSAT
;
A
#
# COMPACT_ATOMS: atom_id res chain seq x y z
N MET A 1 42.55 12.62 -26.58
CA MET A 1 43.75 11.76 -26.47
C MET A 1 44.09 11.58 -25.00
N ARG A 2 44.24 10.32 -24.53
CA ARG A 2 45.19 9.79 -23.50
C ARG A 2 45.43 10.67 -22.24
N LYS A 3 45.33 10.22 -20.98
CA LYS A 3 45.66 8.90 -20.37
C LYS A 3 45.16 8.86 -18.91
N ASN A 4 44.71 7.67 -18.51
CA ASN A 4 44.44 7.24 -17.13
C ASN A 4 45.71 7.26 -16.24
N ARG A 5 45.50 7.07 -14.91
CA ARG A 5 46.39 6.64 -13.79
C ARG A 5 46.51 7.74 -12.72
N LEU A 6 46.21 7.49 -11.44
CA LEU A 6 46.94 6.60 -10.54
C LEU A 6 46.14 6.35 -9.24
N LEU A 7 46.14 5.10 -8.78
CA LEU A 7 45.68 4.60 -7.47
C LEU A 7 46.51 5.24 -6.33
N ILE A 8 45.90 5.58 -5.19
CA ILE A 8 46.41 5.63 -3.78
C ILE A 8 45.27 6.31 -2.98
N GLY A 9 44.75 5.82 -1.85
CA GLY A 9 45.21 4.76 -0.99
C GLY A 9 44.09 4.21 -0.13
N ILE A 10 44.23 2.92 0.13
CA ILE A 10 43.52 2.14 1.13
C ILE A 10 43.82 2.77 2.50
N GLY A 11 42.86 3.50 3.05
CA GLY A 11 42.84 3.90 4.46
C GLY A 11 42.30 2.76 5.31
N LEU A 12 43.06 1.68 5.40
CA LEU A 12 42.86 0.63 6.40
C LEU A 12 43.33 1.19 7.75
N LEU A 13 42.40 1.66 8.59
CA LEU A 13 42.67 1.98 9.98
C LEU A 13 41.43 1.66 10.84
N ILE A 14 41.38 0.37 11.18
CA ILE A 14 41.15 -0.18 12.54
C ILE A 14 40.35 0.73 13.48
N GLY A 15 39.15 0.27 13.81
CA GLY A 15 38.34 0.75 14.93
C GLY A 15 37.27 -0.26 15.32
N VAL A 16 37.66 -1.54 15.49
CA VAL A 16 36.82 -2.51 16.19
C VAL A 16 37.00 -2.28 17.68
N LEU A 17 35.89 -2.38 18.41
CA LEU A 17 35.74 -2.63 19.85
C LEU A 17 35.40 -1.42 20.72
N ALA A 18 34.10 -1.26 20.99
CA ALA A 18 33.60 -1.32 22.37
C ALA A 18 32.10 -1.64 22.33
N MET A 19 31.78 -2.87 22.73
CA MET A 19 30.43 -3.30 23.08
C MET A 19 29.96 -2.46 24.26
N THR A 20 29.02 -1.54 24.04
CA THR A 20 28.17 -1.06 25.13
C THR A 20 26.98 -2.00 25.19
N ALA A 21 27.13 -3.10 25.93
CA ALA A 21 25.99 -3.88 26.39
C ALA A 21 25.12 -2.96 27.25
N VAL A 22 24.02 -2.48 26.68
CA VAL A 22 22.94 -1.90 27.48
C VAL A 22 22.10 -3.10 27.93
N ALA A 23 22.16 -3.36 29.23
CA ALA A 23 21.35 -4.37 29.89
C ALA A 23 19.97 -3.76 30.20
N CYS A 24 18.90 -4.43 29.74
CA CYS A 24 17.53 -4.32 30.23
C CYS A 24 16.79 -5.51 29.58
N GLY A 25 16.14 -6.47 30.23
CA GLY A 25 15.98 -6.91 31.60
C GLY A 25 15.44 -8.35 31.47
N ASP A 26 15.75 -9.20 32.43
CA ASP A 26 15.25 -10.58 32.51
C ASP A 26 13.78 -10.54 32.93
N ASP A 27 12.87 -10.76 31.98
CA ASP A 27 11.48 -11.16 32.24
C ASP A 27 11.15 -12.22 31.16
N ASP A 28 11.23 -13.50 31.57
CA ASP A 28 10.58 -14.61 30.88
C ASP A 28 9.06 -14.33 30.93
N ASP A 29 8.46 -13.91 29.82
CA ASP A 29 7.06 -14.18 29.45
C ASP A 29 6.81 -13.71 28.01
N ASP A 30 6.15 -14.58 27.25
CA ASP A 30 5.72 -14.43 25.86
C ASP A 30 6.82 -14.50 24.78
N ASP A 31 7.06 -15.73 24.29
CA ASP A 31 7.32 -15.99 22.88
C ASP A 31 6.19 -15.36 22.06
N GLY A 32 6.30 -14.05 21.85
CA GLY A 32 5.43 -13.27 21.00
C GLY A 32 5.56 -13.76 19.58
N ASP A 33 4.62 -14.63 19.22
CA ASP A 33 3.98 -14.72 17.92
C ASP A 33 4.81 -14.15 16.76
N ASP A 34 5.81 -14.91 16.33
CA ASP A 34 6.31 -14.84 14.96
C ASP A 34 5.22 -15.40 14.03
N ASN A 35 4.06 -14.72 13.99
CA ASN A 35 3.13 -14.83 12.89
C ASN A 35 3.78 -14.11 11.71
N GLY A 36 4.72 -14.80 11.07
CA GLY A 36 5.11 -14.59 9.68
C GLY A 36 3.97 -14.90 8.71
N GLY A 37 2.71 -14.70 9.11
CA GLY A 37 1.59 -14.53 8.22
C GLY A 37 1.62 -13.10 7.71
N GLY A 38 2.48 -12.82 6.74
CA GLY A 38 2.44 -11.55 6.04
C GLY A 38 1.06 -11.39 5.42
N ASP A 39 0.23 -10.53 6.00
CA ASP A 39 -1.04 -10.15 5.39
C ASP A 39 -0.78 -9.73 3.94
N ALA A 40 -1.68 -10.13 3.04
CA ALA A 40 -1.61 -9.75 1.65
C ALA A 40 -1.42 -8.22 1.54
N PRO A 41 -0.54 -7.73 0.66
CA PRO A 41 -0.39 -6.30 0.43
C PRO A 41 -1.75 -5.66 0.13
N THR A 42 -2.10 -4.65 0.91
CA THR A 42 -3.35 -3.90 0.77
C THR A 42 -3.09 -2.42 0.49
N LEU A 43 -3.91 -1.83 -0.38
CA LEU A 43 -3.99 -0.41 -0.63
C LEU A 43 -5.43 0.06 -0.46
N THR A 44 -5.67 1.01 0.45
CA THR A 44 -6.99 1.61 0.63
C THR A 44 -6.98 3.06 0.15
N ALA A 45 -7.95 3.40 -0.71
CA ALA A 45 -8.22 4.75 -1.17
C ALA A 45 -9.54 5.24 -0.57
N THR A 46 -9.53 6.40 0.06
CA THR A 46 -10.76 7.09 0.48
C THR A 46 -11.35 7.86 -0.69
N LEU A 47 -12.63 7.66 -0.96
CA LEU A 47 -13.38 8.31 -2.02
C LEU A 47 -14.19 9.45 -1.41
N ALA A 48 -13.71 10.68 -1.61
CA ALA A 48 -14.40 11.88 -1.17
C ALA A 48 -15.56 12.21 -2.11
N GLU A 49 -16.54 12.94 -1.59
CA GLU A 49 -17.63 13.43 -2.43
C GLU A 49 -17.14 14.39 -3.50
N ALA A 50 -17.85 14.40 -4.63
CA ALA A 50 -17.67 15.36 -5.71
C ALA A 50 -18.93 16.21 -5.85
N ASP A 51 -18.76 17.51 -6.11
CA ASP A 51 -19.84 18.45 -6.41
C ASP A 51 -20.98 18.51 -5.38
N GLY A 52 -20.67 18.22 -4.10
CA GLY A 52 -21.66 18.22 -3.01
C GLY A 52 -22.71 17.10 -3.13
N SER A 53 -22.34 15.98 -3.75
CA SER A 53 -23.23 14.83 -3.93
C SER A 53 -23.65 14.15 -2.63
N GLY A 54 -22.88 14.31 -1.54
CA GLY A 54 -23.04 13.52 -0.32
C GLY A 54 -22.59 12.06 -0.44
N VAL A 55 -22.11 11.65 -1.61
CA VAL A 55 -21.66 10.28 -1.90
C VAL A 55 -20.22 10.13 -1.47
N THR A 56 -19.93 9.17 -0.59
CA THR A 56 -18.57 8.93 -0.09
C THR A 56 -18.30 7.44 0.01
N GLY A 57 -17.05 7.03 0.13
CA GLY A 57 -16.72 5.62 0.27
C GLY A 57 -15.25 5.31 0.39
N SER A 58 -14.92 4.05 0.13
CA SER A 58 -13.55 3.54 0.08
C SER A 58 -13.40 2.43 -0.95
N ALA A 59 -12.22 2.34 -1.55
CA ALA A 59 -11.81 1.20 -2.36
C ALA A 59 -10.58 0.55 -1.72
N THR A 60 -10.62 -0.77 -1.51
CA THR A 60 -9.49 -1.57 -1.01
C THR A 60 -9.05 -2.54 -2.08
N LEU A 61 -7.76 -2.48 -2.42
CA LEU A 61 -7.10 -3.37 -3.37
C LEU A 61 -6.21 -4.32 -2.57
N THR A 62 -6.40 -5.61 -2.75
CA THR A 62 -5.62 -6.66 -2.07
C THR A 62 -4.97 -7.57 -3.11
N GLU A 63 -3.66 -7.77 -3.02
CA GLU A 63 -2.98 -8.77 -3.84
C GLU A 63 -3.36 -10.19 -3.37
N ALA A 64 -4.02 -10.95 -4.24
CA ALA A 64 -4.39 -12.33 -3.98
C ALA A 64 -3.18 -13.27 -4.14
N ALA A 65 -3.24 -14.44 -3.52
CA ALA A 65 -2.13 -15.41 -3.53
C ALA A 65 -1.77 -15.94 -4.93
N ASP A 66 -2.67 -15.80 -5.92
CA ASP A 66 -2.46 -16.17 -7.32
C ASP A 66 -1.91 -15.01 -8.19
N GLY A 67 -1.61 -13.86 -7.57
CA GLY A 67 -1.15 -12.64 -8.24
C GLY A 67 -2.26 -11.81 -8.88
N ALA A 68 -3.53 -12.18 -8.70
CA ALA A 68 -4.65 -11.30 -9.04
C ALA A 68 -4.79 -10.16 -8.02
N THR A 69 -5.52 -9.11 -8.38
CA THR A 69 -5.92 -8.05 -7.44
C THR A 69 -7.41 -8.16 -7.17
N GLN A 70 -7.78 -8.34 -5.90
CA GLN A 70 -9.15 -8.19 -5.45
C GLN A 70 -9.43 -6.71 -5.18
N VAL A 71 -10.55 -6.19 -5.67
CA VAL A 71 -10.91 -4.77 -5.50
C VAL A 71 -12.28 -4.69 -4.85
N VAL A 72 -12.31 -4.34 -3.57
CA VAL A 72 -13.58 -4.11 -2.85
C VAL A 72 -13.87 -2.62 -2.83
N VAL A 73 -15.01 -2.20 -3.37
CA VAL A 73 -15.47 -0.81 -3.36
C VAL A 73 -16.73 -0.70 -2.54
N ASP A 74 -16.68 0.08 -1.47
CA ASP A 74 -17.81 0.35 -0.58
C ASP A 74 -18.19 1.83 -0.65
N MET A 75 -19.44 2.10 -1.02
CA MET A 75 -19.99 3.44 -1.20
C MET A 75 -21.25 3.64 -0.37
N ALA A 76 -21.39 4.83 0.20
CA ALA A 76 -22.56 5.28 0.94
C ALA A 76 -23.22 6.48 0.26
N GLY A 77 -24.55 6.56 0.36
CA GLY A 77 -25.34 7.68 -0.18
C GLY A 77 -25.57 7.61 -1.68
N LEU A 78 -25.41 6.44 -2.29
CA LEU A 78 -25.73 6.22 -3.70
C LEU A 78 -27.23 6.39 -3.97
N SER A 79 -27.58 6.65 -5.23
CA SER A 79 -28.96 6.58 -5.70
C SER A 79 -29.01 6.00 -7.10
N GLY A 80 -29.65 4.84 -7.24
CA GLY A 80 -29.69 4.10 -8.50
C GLY A 80 -28.34 3.47 -8.87
N ALA A 81 -28.17 3.17 -10.16
CA ALA A 81 -26.97 2.52 -10.66
C ALA A 81 -25.85 3.53 -11.00
N HIS A 82 -24.64 3.27 -10.53
CA HIS A 82 -23.43 4.06 -10.76
C HIS A 82 -22.37 3.21 -11.45
N ALA A 83 -21.72 3.81 -12.46
CA ALA A 83 -20.55 3.20 -13.09
C ALA A 83 -19.37 3.17 -12.10
N ASN A 84 -18.61 2.08 -12.12
CA ASN A 84 -17.44 1.89 -11.27
C ASN A 84 -16.25 1.49 -12.15
N HIS A 85 -15.13 2.18 -11.99
CA HIS A 85 -13.95 2.01 -12.83
C HIS A 85 -12.66 2.41 -12.11
N LEU A 86 -11.57 1.71 -12.39
CA LEU A 86 -10.22 2.07 -11.98
C LEU A 86 -9.52 2.83 -13.10
N HIS A 87 -8.86 3.92 -12.74
CA HIS A 87 -8.02 4.70 -13.65
C HIS A 87 -6.54 4.45 -13.38
N HIS A 88 -5.71 4.63 -14.40
CA HIS A 88 -4.29 4.90 -14.18
C HIS A 88 -4.12 6.30 -13.55
N GLY A 89 -3.14 6.49 -12.66
CA GLY A 89 -2.83 7.79 -12.06
C GLY A 89 -3.28 7.92 -10.60
N SER A 90 -3.59 9.15 -10.17
CA SER A 90 -4.05 9.47 -8.80
C SER A 90 -5.47 10.04 -8.80
N CYS A 91 -6.10 10.15 -7.63
CA CYS A 91 -7.42 10.78 -7.50
C CYS A 91 -7.46 12.23 -8.02
N ASP A 92 -6.37 12.98 -7.85
CA ASP A 92 -6.25 14.37 -8.34
C ASP A 92 -5.99 14.47 -9.85
N ALA A 93 -5.43 13.43 -10.45
CA ALA A 93 -5.03 13.40 -11.85
C ALA A 93 -5.27 12.01 -12.45
N GLN A 94 -6.53 11.79 -12.84
CA GLN A 94 -6.99 10.53 -13.40
C GLN A 94 -6.58 10.44 -14.90
N GLY A 95 -5.95 9.33 -15.26
CA GLY A 95 -5.59 8.94 -16.62
C GLY A 95 -6.69 8.11 -17.29
N GLU A 96 -6.30 7.25 -18.25
CA GLU A 96 -7.24 6.35 -18.91
C GLU A 96 -7.82 5.30 -17.94
N VAL A 97 -9.02 4.79 -18.28
CA VAL A 97 -9.65 3.70 -17.53
C VAL A 97 -8.85 2.41 -17.75
N HIS A 98 -8.38 1.82 -16.66
CA HIS A 98 -7.68 0.56 -16.64
C HIS A 98 -8.64 -0.63 -16.69
N VAL A 99 -9.67 -0.62 -15.82
CA VAL A 99 -10.68 -1.68 -15.74
C VAL A 99 -12.04 -1.10 -15.37
N THR A 100 -13.08 -1.62 -16.01
CA THR A 100 -14.47 -1.39 -15.63
C THR A 100 -14.88 -2.48 -14.63
N LEU A 101 -15.36 -2.07 -13.47
CA LEU A 101 -15.85 -2.97 -12.43
C LEU A 101 -17.36 -3.17 -12.55
N GLU A 102 -17.92 -4.03 -11.70
CA GLU A 102 -19.36 -4.19 -11.57
C GLU A 102 -20.05 -2.86 -11.19
N LEU A 103 -21.28 -2.69 -11.68
CA LEU A 103 -22.10 -1.52 -11.34
C LEU A 103 -22.39 -1.51 -9.84
N LEU A 104 -22.26 -0.34 -9.24
CA LEU A 104 -22.75 -0.11 -7.88
C LEU A 104 -24.23 0.24 -7.97
N ASP A 105 -25.11 -0.57 -7.40
CA ASP A 105 -26.56 -0.36 -7.41
C ASP A 105 -27.12 -0.40 -5.97
N GLY A 106 -28.12 0.44 -5.69
CA GLY A 106 -28.74 0.58 -4.36
C GLY A 106 -28.56 1.96 -3.72
N THR A 107 -28.89 2.05 -2.43
CA THR A 107 -28.67 3.26 -1.60
C THR A 107 -27.29 3.28 -0.94
N ASP A 108 -26.76 2.10 -0.67
CA ASP A 108 -25.37 1.81 -0.31
C ASP A 108 -24.93 0.64 -1.20
N GLY A 109 -23.70 0.66 -1.71
CA GLY A 109 -23.24 -0.30 -2.72
C GLY A 109 -21.87 -0.86 -2.38
N SER A 110 -21.74 -2.19 -2.44
CA SER A 110 -20.47 -2.90 -2.39
C SER A 110 -20.27 -3.67 -3.68
N ALA A 111 -19.11 -3.53 -4.31
CA ALA A 111 -18.70 -4.28 -5.52
C ALA A 111 -17.34 -4.94 -5.29
N THR A 112 -17.11 -6.11 -5.89
CA THR A 112 -15.85 -6.88 -5.79
C THR A 112 -15.32 -7.26 -7.17
#